data_AF-A0A0Q9TRR2-F1
#
_entry.id   AF-A0A0Q9TRR2-F1
#
_cell.length_a   1.000
_cell.length_b   1.000
_cell.length_c   1.000
_cell.angle_alpha   90.00
_cell.angle_beta   90.00
_cell.angle_gamma   90.00
#
_symmetry.space_group_name_H-M   'P 1'
#
loop_
_entity.id
_entity.type
_entity.pdbx_description
1 polymer ?
#
loop_
_entity_poly.entity_id
_entity_poly.type
_entity_poly.pdbx_seq_one_letter_code
_entity_poly.pdbx_strand_id
1 'polypeptide(L)'
;MAAVVLVLTQLGTPSSAMADAPPAVDESRLMPALSPTFTPWSCQTKQEGPVCKGERHTSTGWVPFDFGCGDTPLWANTRSDRYQTRYYNEDYRIAYSEFRTNDIDYLSTSPTGPAMATISTNVRFSEPLAVPGDARTLTVITDGALWDIRSSQGAAVWRAVGTLVEPPDAVGTFSGHVTAAGKTTSFVDAPITEVLSDDTFVSAVCAAVTGGA
;
A
#
# COMPACT_ATOMS: atom_id res chain seq x y z
N MET A 1 77.84 36.50 13.08
CA MET A 1 76.71 36.60 14.03
C MET A 1 75.44 36.22 13.28
N ALA A 2 74.56 35.48 13.95
CA ALA A 2 73.62 34.51 13.39
C ALA A 2 72.55 35.07 12.43
N ALA A 3 72.31 34.34 11.33
CA ALA A 3 71.12 34.48 10.49
C ALA A 3 70.06 33.48 11.01
N VAL A 4 68.90 33.99 11.39
CA VAL A 4 67.75 33.21 11.85
C VAL A 4 66.93 32.80 10.64
N VAL A 5 66.82 31.50 10.41
CA VAL A 5 66.01 30.89 9.35
C VAL A 5 64.56 30.83 9.81
N LEU A 6 63.67 31.49 9.07
CA LEU A 6 62.23 31.49 9.29
C LEU A 6 61.63 30.22 8.66
N VAL A 7 61.15 29.28 9.47
CA VAL A 7 60.45 28.07 9.01
C VAL A 7 58.98 28.42 8.78
N LEU A 8 58.55 28.48 7.51
CA LEU A 8 57.13 28.54 7.15
C LEU A 8 56.50 27.15 7.36
N THR A 9 55.68 27.01 8.39
CA THR A 9 54.74 25.90 8.53
C THR A 9 53.56 26.12 7.59
N GLN A 10 53.50 25.37 6.49
CA GLN A 10 52.32 25.32 5.62
C GLN A 10 51.21 24.52 6.32
N LEU A 11 50.15 25.22 6.73
CA LEU A 11 48.89 24.63 7.13
C LEU A 11 48.24 24.00 5.89
N GLY A 12 48.34 22.68 5.77
CA GLY A 12 47.58 21.93 4.78
C GLY A 12 46.09 22.12 5.03
N THR A 13 45.37 22.66 4.05
CA THR A 13 43.91 22.71 4.07
C THR A 13 43.37 21.28 4.04
N PRO A 14 42.41 20.91 4.90
CA PRO A 14 41.73 19.62 4.76
C PRO A 14 41.02 19.64 3.41
N SER A 15 41.53 18.83 2.48
CA SER A 15 40.82 18.54 1.25
C SER A 15 39.61 17.71 1.65
N SER A 16 38.48 18.39 1.81
CA SER A 16 37.17 17.75 1.83
C SER A 16 37.02 17.09 0.46
N ALA A 17 37.49 15.85 0.33
CA ALA A 17 37.09 14.99 -0.76
C ALA A 17 35.56 14.93 -0.69
N MET A 18 34.90 15.74 -1.53
CA MET A 18 33.48 15.59 -1.74
C MET A 18 33.35 14.19 -2.32
N ALA A 19 32.92 13.24 -1.48
CA ALA A 19 32.53 11.93 -1.98
C ALA A 19 31.58 12.19 -3.15
N ASP A 20 31.95 11.70 -4.34
CA ASP A 20 31.14 11.87 -5.53
C ASP A 20 29.69 11.49 -5.19
N ALA A 21 28.75 12.33 -5.61
CA ALA A 21 27.34 12.01 -5.45
C ALA A 21 27.11 10.60 -6.04
N PRO A 22 26.36 9.72 -5.36
CA PRO A 22 26.10 8.38 -5.87
C PRO A 22 25.60 8.45 -7.32
N PRO A 23 26.04 7.55 -8.20
CA PRO A 23 25.60 7.55 -9.58
C PRO A 23 24.07 7.46 -9.63
N ALA A 24 23.47 8.14 -10.61
CA ALA A 24 22.04 8.05 -10.85
C ALA A 24 21.61 6.58 -11.06
N VAL A 25 20.40 6.25 -10.62
CA VAL A 25 19.86 4.90 -10.81
C VAL A 25 19.60 4.69 -12.31
N ASP A 26 20.20 3.66 -12.88
CA ASP A 26 19.84 3.16 -14.21
C ASP A 26 18.54 2.35 -14.11
N GLU A 27 17.41 3.03 -14.34
CA GLU A 27 16.08 2.41 -14.24
C GLU A 27 15.86 1.26 -15.21
N SER A 28 16.62 1.19 -16.32
CA SER A 28 16.51 0.11 -17.32
C SER A 28 16.95 -1.26 -16.79
N ARG A 29 17.74 -1.27 -15.71
CA ARG A 29 18.23 -2.49 -15.05
C ARG A 29 17.29 -3.03 -13.98
N LEU A 30 16.30 -2.25 -13.54
CA LEU A 30 15.41 -2.62 -12.45
C LEU A 30 14.56 -3.84 -12.82
N MET A 31 14.57 -4.86 -11.95
CA MET A 31 13.84 -6.11 -12.11
C MET A 31 12.95 -6.40 -10.90
N PRO A 32 11.61 -6.32 -11.03
CA PRO A 32 10.87 -5.90 -12.22
C PRO A 32 11.01 -4.39 -12.48
N ALA A 33 10.73 -3.99 -13.72
CA ALA A 33 10.65 -2.58 -14.10
C ALA A 33 9.60 -1.83 -13.27
N LEU A 34 9.79 -0.53 -13.12
CA LEU A 34 8.85 0.35 -12.42
C LEU A 34 7.50 0.38 -13.14
N SER A 35 6.41 0.38 -12.36
CA SER A 35 5.06 0.37 -12.94
C SER A 35 4.74 1.74 -13.55
N PRO A 36 4.24 1.81 -14.79
CA PRO A 36 3.83 3.09 -15.40
C PRO A 36 2.61 3.71 -14.71
N THR A 37 1.91 2.97 -13.83
CA THR A 37 0.74 3.49 -13.11
C THR A 37 1.09 4.26 -11.84
N PHE A 38 2.34 4.19 -11.37
CA PHE A 38 2.82 4.87 -10.15
C PHE A 38 3.72 6.07 -10.46
N THR A 39 3.43 6.78 -11.55
CA THR A 39 4.22 7.93 -11.98
C THR A 39 3.77 9.22 -11.30
N PRO A 40 4.69 10.15 -10.95
CA PRO A 40 6.13 10.11 -11.26
C PRO A 40 6.93 9.19 -10.32
N TRP A 41 8.03 8.62 -10.85
CA TRP A 41 9.00 7.90 -10.05
C TRP A 41 10.18 8.80 -9.65
N SER A 42 10.69 8.62 -8.44
CA SER A 42 11.92 9.22 -7.95
C SER A 42 12.83 8.14 -7.39
N CYS A 43 13.98 7.93 -8.04
CA CYS A 43 14.94 6.89 -7.69
C CYS A 43 16.25 7.46 -7.14
N GLN A 44 16.80 6.79 -6.13
CA GLN A 44 18.09 7.13 -5.52
C GLN A 44 18.90 5.86 -5.25
N THR A 45 20.19 5.89 -5.57
CA THR A 45 21.13 4.83 -5.18
C THR A 45 21.40 4.93 -3.67
N LYS A 46 21.19 3.83 -2.94
CA LYS A 46 21.55 3.67 -1.53
C LYS A 46 22.61 2.60 -1.40
N GLN A 47 23.14 2.43 -0.18
CA GLN A 47 24.18 1.44 0.10
C GLN A 47 23.77 0.01 -0.32
N GLU A 48 22.51 -0.36 -0.09
CA GLU A 48 21.99 -1.71 -0.37
C GLU A 48 21.50 -1.89 -1.82
N GLY A 49 21.46 -0.80 -2.60
CA GLY A 49 20.96 -0.77 -3.96
C GLY A 49 19.97 0.38 -4.22
N PRO A 50 19.33 0.39 -5.40
CA PRO A 50 18.36 1.42 -5.78
C PRO A 50 17.10 1.43 -4.89
N VAL A 51 16.63 2.63 -4.54
CA VAL A 51 15.33 2.83 -3.90
C VAL A 51 14.51 3.79 -4.76
N CYS A 52 13.33 3.35 -5.19
CA CYS A 52 12.45 4.11 -6.08
C CYS A 52 11.09 4.36 -5.40
N LYS A 53 10.60 5.59 -5.46
CA LYS A 53 9.30 6.01 -4.90
C LYS A 53 8.38 6.50 -6.00
N GLY A 54 7.15 6.02 -6.00
CA GLY A 54 6.12 6.36 -6.98
C GLY A 54 4.77 6.55 -6.31
N GLU A 55 3.85 7.20 -7.01
CA GLU A 55 2.51 7.49 -6.54
C GLU A 55 1.48 7.32 -7.65
N ARG A 56 0.27 6.92 -7.27
CA ARG A 56 -0.86 6.73 -8.16
C ARG A 56 -2.09 7.39 -7.55
N HIS A 57 -2.69 8.27 -8.32
CA HIS A 57 -3.93 8.95 -7.97
C HIS A 57 -4.96 8.66 -9.04
N THR A 58 -6.05 7.98 -8.67
CA THR A 58 -7.14 7.67 -9.60
C THR A 58 -8.47 8.08 -8.99
N SER A 59 -9.33 8.67 -9.82
CA SER A 59 -10.74 8.83 -9.52
C SER A 59 -11.52 8.25 -10.69
N THR A 60 -12.50 7.41 -10.42
CA THR A 60 -13.46 7.00 -11.42
C THR A 60 -14.68 7.95 -11.39
N GLY A 61 -15.49 7.93 -12.45
CA GLY A 61 -16.86 8.37 -12.36
C GLY A 61 -17.74 7.24 -11.80
N TRP A 62 -19.05 7.43 -11.79
CA TRP A 62 -19.97 6.33 -11.51
C TRP A 62 -19.90 5.27 -12.62
N VAL A 63 -19.45 4.07 -12.25
CA VAL A 63 -19.37 2.89 -13.12
C VAL A 63 -20.10 1.72 -12.49
N PRO A 64 -20.57 0.71 -13.26
CA PRO A 64 -21.16 -0.49 -12.68
C PRO A 64 -20.18 -1.14 -11.70
N PHE A 65 -20.69 -1.57 -10.54
CA PHE A 65 -19.91 -2.33 -9.56
C PHE A 65 -19.92 -3.82 -9.92
N ASP A 66 -18.93 -4.57 -9.43
CA ASP A 66 -18.69 -5.96 -9.85
C ASP A 66 -19.82 -6.93 -9.48
N PHE A 67 -20.70 -6.54 -8.55
CA PHE A 67 -21.89 -7.28 -8.17
C PHE A 67 -23.07 -6.37 -7.80
N GLY A 68 -24.27 -6.95 -7.75
CA GLY A 68 -25.50 -6.32 -7.27
C GLY A 68 -26.02 -6.94 -5.96
N CYS A 69 -27.03 -6.31 -5.37
CA CYS A 69 -27.72 -6.80 -4.17
C CYS A 69 -29.05 -7.44 -4.56
N GLY A 70 -29.01 -8.75 -4.86
CA GLY A 70 -30.11 -9.43 -5.53
C GLY A 70 -30.34 -8.82 -6.92
N ASP A 71 -31.57 -8.39 -7.20
CA ASP A 71 -31.92 -7.73 -8.47
C ASP A 71 -31.55 -6.22 -8.49
N THR A 72 -30.95 -5.69 -7.42
CA THR A 72 -30.56 -4.27 -7.34
C THR A 72 -29.14 -4.08 -7.86
N PRO A 73 -28.93 -3.44 -9.03
CA PRO A 73 -27.60 -3.14 -9.51
C PRO A 73 -26.91 -2.08 -8.63
N LEU A 74 -25.59 -2.18 -8.54
CA LEU A 74 -24.76 -1.20 -7.85
C LEU A 74 -23.86 -0.44 -8.81
N TRP A 75 -23.57 0.79 -8.43
CA TRP A 75 -22.64 1.68 -9.11
C TRP A 75 -21.63 2.17 -8.09
N ALA A 76 -20.36 2.27 -8.50
CA ALA A 76 -19.27 2.77 -7.68
C ALA A 76 -18.62 4.00 -8.30
N ASN A 77 -18.25 4.94 -7.45
CA ASN A 77 -17.34 6.03 -7.76
C ASN A 77 -16.16 5.90 -6.80
N THR A 78 -15.01 5.54 -7.34
CA THR A 78 -13.80 5.19 -6.59
C THR A 78 -12.86 6.38 -6.58
N ARG A 79 -12.25 6.65 -5.43
CA ARG A 79 -11.04 7.46 -5.30
C ARG A 79 -9.96 6.62 -4.65
N SER A 80 -8.78 6.62 -5.23
CA SER A 80 -7.65 5.83 -4.76
C SER A 80 -6.38 6.64 -4.83
N ASP A 81 -5.76 6.83 -3.67
CA ASP A 81 -4.44 7.42 -3.52
C ASP A 81 -3.49 6.33 -3.00
N ARG A 82 -2.55 5.91 -3.85
CA ARG A 82 -1.58 4.87 -3.50
C ARG A 82 -0.17 5.38 -3.66
N TYR A 83 0.69 5.02 -2.72
CA TYR A 83 2.11 5.33 -2.72
C TYR A 83 2.87 4.02 -2.68
N GLN A 84 3.92 3.90 -3.49
CA GLN A 84 4.78 2.72 -3.54
C GLN A 84 6.23 3.13 -3.35
N THR A 85 6.95 2.41 -2.50
CA THR A 85 8.42 2.42 -2.48
C THR A 85 8.91 1.03 -2.83
N ARG A 86 9.86 0.94 -3.77
CA ARG A 86 10.52 -0.31 -4.14
C ARG A 86 11.99 -0.25 -3.76
N TYR A 87 12.45 -1.32 -3.12
CA TYR A 87 13.83 -1.48 -2.68
C TYR A 87 14.45 -2.60 -3.50
N TYR A 88 15.50 -2.26 -4.23
CA TYR A 88 16.26 -3.18 -5.06
C TYR A 88 17.61 -3.44 -4.41
N ASN A 89 18.14 -4.65 -4.61
CA ASN A 89 19.51 -4.96 -4.22
C ASN A 89 20.53 -4.38 -5.22
N GLU A 90 21.83 -4.58 -4.97
CA GLU A 90 22.93 -4.14 -5.84
C GLU A 90 22.86 -4.72 -7.28
N ASP A 91 22.22 -5.89 -7.44
CA ASP A 91 21.95 -6.52 -8.74
C ASP A 91 20.70 -5.99 -9.44
N TYR A 92 20.07 -4.93 -8.90
CA TYR A 92 18.85 -4.33 -9.41
C TYR A 92 17.65 -5.28 -9.39
N ARG A 93 17.66 -6.29 -8.51
CA ARG A 93 16.51 -7.19 -8.25
C ARG A 93 15.74 -6.70 -7.04
N ILE A 94 14.42 -6.66 -7.12
CA ILE A 94 13.57 -6.19 -6.03
C ILE A 94 13.72 -7.11 -4.81
N ALA A 95 14.03 -6.52 -3.67
CA ALA A 95 14.15 -7.23 -2.39
C ALA A 95 12.83 -7.13 -1.60
N TYR A 96 12.21 -5.95 -1.59
CA TYR A 96 10.88 -5.75 -1.02
C TYR A 96 10.21 -4.48 -1.56
N SER A 97 8.90 -4.39 -1.40
CA SER A 97 8.13 -3.16 -1.63
C SER A 97 7.39 -2.74 -0.36
N GLU A 98 7.12 -1.44 -0.26
CA GLU A 98 6.19 -0.87 0.71
C GLU A 98 5.11 -0.08 -0.03
N PHE A 99 3.90 -0.14 0.51
CA PHE A 99 2.75 0.57 0.00
C PHE A 99 2.02 1.29 1.12
N ARG A 100 1.42 2.42 0.75
CA ARG A 100 0.40 3.09 1.56
C ARG A 100 -0.77 3.40 0.66
N THR A 101 -1.97 3.06 1.10
CA THR A 101 -3.19 3.27 0.33
C THR A 101 -4.22 4.03 1.14
N ASN A 102 -4.98 4.85 0.45
CA ASN A 102 -6.19 5.50 0.94
C ASN A 102 -7.20 5.41 -0.18
N ASP A 103 -8.01 4.36 -0.13
CA ASP A 103 -9.00 4.05 -1.15
C ASP A 103 -10.40 4.23 -0.54
N ILE A 104 -11.30 4.84 -1.31
CA ILE A 104 -12.71 4.97 -0.97
C ILE A 104 -13.57 4.72 -2.20
N ASP A 105 -14.46 3.74 -2.09
CA ASP A 105 -15.54 3.50 -3.04
C ASP A 105 -16.82 4.08 -2.48
N TYR A 106 -17.38 5.07 -3.17
CA TYR A 106 -18.73 5.54 -2.94
C TYR A 106 -19.69 4.65 -3.72
N LEU A 107 -20.70 4.09 -3.06
CA LEU A 107 -21.65 3.17 -3.68
C LEU A 107 -23.04 3.79 -3.79
N SER A 108 -23.75 3.49 -4.88
CA SER A 108 -25.14 3.90 -5.11
C SER A 108 -25.91 2.82 -5.86
N THR A 109 -27.23 2.79 -5.71
CA THR A 109 -28.12 1.97 -6.54
C THR A 109 -28.50 2.65 -7.87
N SER A 110 -27.95 3.85 -8.13
CA SER A 110 -28.20 4.64 -9.32
C SER A 110 -26.87 5.07 -9.97
N PRO A 111 -26.79 5.13 -11.31
CA PRO A 111 -25.59 5.56 -12.04
C PRO A 111 -25.19 7.02 -11.80
N THR A 112 -26.06 7.82 -11.18
CA THR A 112 -25.79 9.25 -10.91
C THR A 112 -26.26 9.68 -9.52
N GLY A 113 -26.76 8.74 -8.72
CA GLY A 113 -27.39 9.03 -7.44
C GLY A 113 -26.39 9.47 -6.38
N PRO A 114 -26.86 10.06 -5.27
CA PRO A 114 -26.00 10.27 -4.12
C PRO A 114 -25.45 8.93 -3.63
N ALA A 115 -24.25 8.98 -3.04
CA ALA A 115 -23.67 7.83 -2.39
C ALA A 115 -24.58 7.39 -1.22
N MET A 116 -24.92 6.10 -1.22
CA MET A 116 -25.69 5.43 -0.18
C MET A 116 -24.79 4.68 0.81
N ALA A 117 -23.59 4.32 0.39
CA ALA A 117 -22.60 3.68 1.25
C ALA A 117 -21.19 4.06 0.83
N THR A 118 -20.22 3.75 1.69
CA THR A 118 -18.80 3.84 1.40
C THR A 118 -18.09 2.57 1.81
N ILE A 119 -17.16 2.10 0.99
CA ILE A 119 -16.13 1.13 1.39
C ILE A 119 -14.83 1.92 1.46
N SER A 120 -14.15 1.91 2.59
CA SER A 120 -12.84 2.57 2.73
C SER A 120 -11.77 1.58 3.15
N THR A 121 -10.61 1.71 2.52
CA THR A 121 -9.40 0.95 2.82
C THR A 121 -8.29 1.93 3.12
N ASN A 122 -7.72 1.84 4.33
CA ASN A 122 -6.59 2.67 4.74
C ASN A 122 -5.57 1.76 5.39
N VAL A 123 -4.67 1.27 4.55
CA VAL A 123 -3.66 0.28 4.94
C VAL A 123 -2.27 0.70 4.49
N ARG A 124 -1.30 0.16 5.21
CA ARG A 124 0.07 0.04 4.75
C ARG A 124 0.31 -1.42 4.49
N PHE A 125 1.02 -1.77 3.42
CA PHE A 125 1.46 -3.14 3.27
C PHE A 125 2.88 -3.23 2.76
N SER A 126 3.56 -4.28 3.18
CA SER A 126 4.90 -4.63 2.71
C SER A 126 4.84 -5.94 1.95
N GLU A 127 5.69 -6.05 0.94
CA GLU A 127 5.84 -7.23 0.11
C GLU A 127 7.31 -7.71 0.14
N PRO A 128 7.79 -8.27 1.26
CA PRO A 128 9.11 -8.90 1.29
C PRO A 128 9.18 -10.12 0.38
N LEU A 129 10.33 -10.27 -0.31
CA LEU A 129 10.68 -11.47 -1.05
C LEU A 129 11.79 -12.22 -0.32
N ALA A 130 11.62 -13.53 -0.10
CA ALA A 130 12.71 -14.34 0.48
C ALA A 130 13.90 -14.47 -0.50
N VAL A 131 13.63 -14.42 -1.81
CA VAL A 131 14.65 -14.40 -2.86
C VAL A 131 14.44 -13.16 -3.73
N PRO A 132 15.39 -12.20 -3.75
CA PRO A 132 15.24 -10.98 -4.53
C PRO A 132 14.92 -11.23 -6.01
N GLY A 133 13.84 -10.63 -6.49
CA GLY A 133 13.32 -10.78 -7.84
C GLY A 133 12.49 -12.05 -8.12
N ASP A 134 12.32 -12.96 -7.16
CA ASP A 134 11.45 -14.14 -7.32
C ASP A 134 10.10 -13.94 -6.65
N ALA A 135 9.11 -13.50 -7.43
CA ALA A 135 7.75 -13.22 -6.95
C ALA A 135 7.04 -14.43 -6.32
N ARG A 136 7.52 -15.66 -6.54
CA ARG A 136 6.96 -16.87 -5.89
C ARG A 136 7.30 -16.94 -4.40
N THR A 137 8.23 -16.12 -3.94
CA THR A 137 8.65 -16.06 -2.53
C THR A 137 8.08 -14.84 -1.80
N LEU A 138 7.15 -14.13 -2.45
CA LEU A 138 6.56 -12.89 -1.95
C LEU A 138 5.52 -13.21 -0.88
N THR A 139 5.67 -12.56 0.28
CA THR A 139 4.64 -12.53 1.31
C THR A 139 4.03 -11.14 1.34
N VAL A 140 2.71 -11.00 1.34
CA VAL A 140 2.05 -9.70 1.53
C VAL A 140 1.70 -9.54 3.02
N ILE A 141 2.12 -8.44 3.63
CA ILE A 141 1.80 -8.11 5.02
C ILE A 141 1.08 -6.78 5.03
N THR A 142 -0.21 -6.77 5.37
CA THR A 142 -1.09 -5.60 5.31
C THR A 142 -1.56 -5.20 6.70
N ASP A 143 -1.28 -3.97 7.10
CA ASP A 143 -1.67 -3.38 8.39
C ASP A 143 -2.61 -2.19 8.21
N GLY A 144 -3.68 -2.13 9.00
CA GLY A 144 -4.55 -0.96 9.10
C GLY A 144 -6.03 -1.31 9.02
N ALA A 145 -6.83 -0.43 8.44
CA ALA A 145 -8.26 -0.67 8.20
C ALA A 145 -8.43 -1.31 6.83
N LEU A 146 -8.61 -2.63 6.80
CA LEU A 146 -8.71 -3.41 5.57
C LEU A 146 -10.03 -3.14 4.86
N TRP A 147 -11.14 -3.24 5.60
CA TRP A 147 -12.48 -2.86 5.15
C TRP A 147 -13.15 -2.01 6.22
N ASP A 148 -13.58 -0.79 5.88
CA ASP A 148 -14.51 0.03 6.66
C ASP A 148 -15.72 0.33 5.77
N ILE A 149 -16.78 -0.46 5.95
CA ILE A 149 -18.01 -0.40 5.17
C ILE A 149 -19.08 0.32 5.98
N ARG A 150 -19.56 1.44 5.46
CA ARG A 150 -20.52 2.33 6.15
C ARG A 150 -21.70 2.66 5.26
N SER A 151 -22.88 2.77 5.86
CA SER A 151 -24.01 3.41 5.20
C SER A 151 -23.87 4.93 5.25
N SER A 152 -24.53 5.64 4.35
CA SER A 152 -24.60 7.11 4.36
C SER A 152 -25.32 7.66 5.58
N GLN A 153 -26.04 6.81 6.31
CA GLN A 153 -26.84 7.16 7.49
C GLN A 153 -26.07 7.08 8.80
N GLY A 154 -24.84 6.55 8.84
CA GLY A 154 -24.04 6.57 10.08
C GLY A 154 -22.98 5.49 10.22
N ALA A 155 -23.07 4.73 11.32
CA ALA A 155 -22.00 3.86 11.82
C ALA A 155 -21.56 2.78 10.82
N ALA A 156 -20.37 2.23 11.05
CA ALA A 156 -19.86 1.12 10.25
C ALA A 156 -20.77 -0.12 10.40
N VAL A 157 -21.19 -0.65 9.25
CA VAL A 157 -21.89 -1.94 9.16
C VAL A 157 -20.88 -3.07 9.37
N TRP A 158 -19.68 -2.87 8.82
CA TRP A 158 -18.56 -3.77 8.98
C TRP A 158 -17.26 -2.98 9.04
N ARG A 159 -16.39 -3.30 10.00
CA ARG A 159 -15.06 -2.72 10.07
C ARG A 159 -14.04 -3.74 10.55
N ALA A 160 -13.08 -4.08 9.69
CA ALA A 160 -11.95 -4.93 10.01
C ALA A 160 -10.66 -4.11 10.11
N VAL A 161 -10.01 -4.16 11.27
CA VAL A 161 -8.75 -3.45 11.54
C VAL A 161 -7.75 -4.42 12.16
N GLY A 162 -6.58 -4.53 11.57
CA GLY A 162 -5.55 -5.44 12.04
C GLY A 162 -4.42 -5.64 11.03
N THR A 163 -3.78 -6.79 11.16
CA THR A 163 -2.71 -7.28 10.30
C THR A 163 -3.22 -8.49 9.53
N LEU A 164 -3.08 -8.47 8.21
CA LEU A 164 -3.26 -9.60 7.30
C LEU A 164 -1.90 -10.04 6.78
N VAL A 165 -1.60 -11.34 6.87
CA VAL A 165 -0.37 -11.94 6.33
C VAL A 165 -0.74 -13.00 5.31
N GLU A 166 -0.32 -12.81 4.05
CA GLU A 166 -0.57 -13.72 2.93
C GLU A 166 0.77 -14.28 2.40
N PRO A 167 1.20 -15.45 2.88
CA PRO A 167 2.37 -16.14 2.35
C PRO A 167 2.08 -16.72 0.95
N PRO A 168 3.12 -16.97 0.12
CA PRO A 168 2.93 -17.33 -1.29
C PRO A 168 2.22 -18.67 -1.52
N ASP A 169 2.40 -19.64 -0.60
CA ASP A 169 1.91 -21.02 -0.74
C ASP A 169 1.04 -21.48 0.44
N ALA A 170 0.44 -20.53 1.17
CA ALA A 170 -0.41 -20.85 2.32
C ALA A 170 -1.61 -19.90 2.44
N VAL A 171 -2.61 -20.32 3.21
CA VAL A 171 -3.79 -19.49 3.48
C VAL A 171 -3.37 -18.28 4.30
N GLY A 172 -3.83 -17.10 3.87
CA GLY A 172 -3.58 -15.86 4.61
C GLY A 172 -4.23 -15.89 6.00
N THR A 173 -3.66 -15.14 6.93
CA THR A 173 -4.12 -15.06 8.33
C THR A 173 -4.38 -13.62 8.74
N PHE A 174 -5.40 -13.42 9.56
CA PHE A 174 -5.78 -12.13 10.11
C PHE A 174 -5.66 -12.12 11.63
N SER A 175 -4.99 -11.08 12.13
CA SER A 175 -4.84 -10.76 13.55
C SER A 175 -5.33 -9.34 13.79
N GLY A 176 -6.35 -9.16 14.63
CA GLY A 176 -6.96 -7.85 14.82
C GLY A 176 -8.35 -7.91 15.40
N HIS A 177 -9.20 -6.95 15.01
CA HIS A 177 -10.60 -6.92 15.41
C HIS A 177 -11.52 -6.60 14.25
N VAL A 178 -12.70 -7.21 14.32
CA VAL A 178 -13.83 -6.90 13.45
C VAL A 178 -14.95 -6.34 14.30
N THR A 179 -15.50 -5.20 13.89
CA THR A 179 -16.74 -4.66 14.43
C THR A 179 -17.85 -4.81 13.38
N ALA A 180 -18.90 -5.55 13.72
CA ALA A 180 -20.06 -5.76 12.86
C ALA A 180 -21.34 -5.65 13.71
N ALA A 181 -22.35 -4.94 13.22
CA ALA A 181 -23.61 -4.70 13.94
C ALA A 181 -23.41 -4.23 15.40
N GLY A 182 -22.41 -3.39 15.66
CA GLY A 182 -22.08 -2.87 16.99
C GLY A 182 -21.36 -3.84 17.93
N LYS A 183 -21.07 -5.07 17.49
CA LYS A 183 -20.28 -6.06 18.25
C LYS A 183 -18.86 -6.14 17.72
N THR A 184 -17.88 -6.03 18.61
CA THR A 184 -16.46 -6.21 18.28
C THR A 184 -15.99 -7.61 18.69
N THR A 185 -15.35 -8.31 17.76
CA THR A 185 -14.72 -9.62 17.97
C THR A 185 -13.23 -9.51 17.64
N SER A 186 -12.38 -10.08 18.48
CA SER A 186 -10.94 -10.14 18.25
C SER A 186 -10.54 -11.48 17.65
N PHE A 187 -9.57 -11.44 16.74
CA PHE A 187 -9.02 -12.59 16.04
C PHE A 187 -7.50 -12.61 16.23
N VAL A 188 -6.95 -13.82 16.36
CA VAL A 188 -5.51 -14.06 16.45
C VAL A 188 -5.19 -15.18 15.48
N ASP A 189 -4.43 -14.86 14.45
CA ASP A 189 -3.98 -15.74 13.36
C ASP A 189 -5.12 -16.58 12.75
N ALA A 190 -6.31 -15.98 12.67
CA ALA A 190 -7.48 -16.63 12.11
C ALA A 190 -7.34 -16.70 10.58
N PRO A 191 -7.76 -17.79 9.91
CA PRO A 191 -7.74 -17.85 8.45
C PRO A 191 -8.50 -16.67 7.83
N ILE A 192 -7.93 -16.03 6.81
CA ILE A 192 -8.55 -14.86 6.16
C ILE A 192 -9.96 -15.19 5.65
N THR A 193 -10.18 -16.41 5.16
CA THR A 193 -11.48 -16.87 4.65
C THR A 193 -12.56 -17.00 5.72
N GLU A 194 -12.20 -17.06 7.00
CA GLU A 194 -13.14 -17.04 8.12
C GLU A 194 -13.55 -15.61 8.49
N VAL A 195 -12.64 -14.64 8.32
CA VAL A 195 -12.82 -13.27 8.81
C VAL A 195 -13.24 -12.30 7.70
N LEU A 196 -12.62 -12.38 6.52
CA LEU A 196 -12.75 -11.48 5.39
C LEU A 196 -13.16 -12.29 4.14
N SER A 197 -14.28 -13.01 4.21
CA SER A 197 -14.81 -13.76 3.08
C SER A 197 -15.57 -12.88 2.09
N ASP A 198 -15.64 -13.31 0.84
CA ASP A 198 -16.44 -12.66 -0.20
C ASP A 198 -17.93 -12.57 0.20
N ASP A 199 -18.48 -13.63 0.80
CA ASP A 199 -19.87 -13.63 1.27
C ASP A 199 -20.12 -12.55 2.33
N THR A 200 -19.18 -12.39 3.26
CA THR A 200 -19.24 -11.36 4.29
C THR A 200 -19.14 -9.96 3.68
N PHE A 201 -18.24 -9.79 2.71
CA PHE A 201 -18.08 -8.54 1.99
C PHE A 201 -19.36 -8.14 1.25
N VAL A 202 -19.89 -9.04 0.42
CA VAL A 202 -21.13 -8.83 -0.34
C VAL A 202 -22.29 -8.52 0.60
N SER A 203 -22.44 -9.31 1.68
CA SER A 203 -23.50 -9.09 2.67
C SER A 203 -23.40 -7.71 3.33
N ALA A 204 -22.21 -7.32 3.79
CA ALA A 204 -21.98 -6.03 4.44
C ALA A 204 -22.19 -4.84 3.49
N VAL A 205 -21.74 -4.95 2.25
CA VAL A 205 -21.98 -3.94 1.20
C VAL A 205 -23.48 -3.78 0.94
N CYS A 206 -24.19 -4.89 0.78
CA CYS A 206 -25.62 -4.85 0.52
C CYS A 206 -26.43 -4.31 1.70
N ALA A 207 -26.08 -4.71 2.92
CA ALA A 207 -26.64 -4.12 4.14
C ALA A 207 -26.43 -2.60 4.18
N ALA A 208 -25.21 -2.13 3.88
CA ALA A 208 -24.87 -0.71 3.90
C ALA A 208 -25.62 0.11 2.84
N VAL A 209 -25.77 -0.42 1.61
CA VAL A 209 -26.44 0.30 0.52
C VAL A 209 -27.97 0.25 0.65
N THR A 210 -28.54 -0.88 1.08
CA THR A 210 -30.01 -1.06 1.11
C THR A 210 -30.63 -0.69 2.46
N GLY A 211 -29.83 -0.48 3.50
CA GLY A 211 -30.32 -0.20 4.85
C GLY A 211 -30.82 -1.44 5.60
N GLY A 212 -30.51 -2.63 5.11
CA GLY A 212 -30.77 -3.88 5.84
C GLY A 212 -29.83 -4.00 7.03
N ALA A 213 -30.37 -4.01 8.24
CA ALA A 213 -29.69 -4.42 9.47
C ALA A 213 -30.37 -5.68 10.01
#